data_AF-K0NGI8-F1
#
_entry.id   AF-K0NGI8-F1
#
_cell.length_a   1.000
_cell.length_b   1.000
_cell.length_c   1.000
_cell.angle_alpha   90.00
_cell.angle_beta   90.00
_cell.angle_gamma   90.00
#
_symmetry.space_group_name_H-M   'P 1'
#
loop_
_entity.id
_entity.type
_entity.pdbx_description
1 polymer ?
#
loop_
_entity_poly.entity_id
_entity_poly.type
_entity_poly.pdbx_seq_one_letter_code
_entity_poly.pdbx_strand_id
1 'polypeptide(L)'
;MKKIECEVCGSQRLVKEAGRFICQACGVEYSLPELQSQIIDSPIERNQRLFKRAKDLFRAREYEAARQLYQRLAERGDLSAEFYEKLCEAHLEPLRKDCRSAILTSFQHSLENLWNRDPDRYFKQASQMLGEIIVFGLTVEEIYEEEFQSKAARLESTSMQTLKKEHEKMQEGAGAAWLLMDQAAHLCAETAGDLSKASSYFWELVDAILDDLSINQKRGTIALGNVQEERMYFAKLKDGAKETEEVN
;
A
#
# COMPACT_ATOMS: atom_id res chain seq x y z
N MET A 1 -2.27 -15.41 35.77
CA MET A 1 -2.33 -16.11 34.46
C MET A 1 -2.45 -15.07 33.36
N LYS A 2 -1.64 -15.13 32.30
CA LYS A 2 -1.88 -14.32 31.10
C LYS A 2 -3.21 -14.78 30.50
N LYS A 3 -4.18 -13.86 30.36
CA LYS A 3 -5.46 -14.19 29.74
C LYS A 3 -5.24 -14.33 28.24
N ILE A 4 -5.75 -15.42 27.67
CA ILE A 4 -5.80 -15.61 26.21
C ILE A 4 -6.84 -14.63 25.68
N GLU A 5 -6.49 -13.89 24.64
CA GLU A 5 -7.36 -12.94 23.97
C GLU A 5 -7.31 -13.17 22.46
N CYS A 6 -8.33 -12.74 21.75
CA CYS A 6 -8.31 -12.73 20.31
C CYS A 6 -7.18 -11.83 19.81
N GLU A 7 -6.27 -12.40 19.05
CA GLU A 7 -5.17 -11.68 18.40
C GLU A 7 -5.67 -10.61 17.41
N VAL A 8 -6.85 -10.80 16.82
CA VAL A 8 -7.46 -9.83 15.89
C VAL A 8 -8.10 -8.68 16.65
N CYS A 9 -9.16 -8.93 17.41
CA CYS A 9 -9.96 -7.86 18.03
C CYS A 9 -9.68 -7.61 19.53
N GLY A 10 -8.78 -8.35 20.16
CA GLY A 10 -8.46 -8.22 21.59
C GLY A 10 -9.52 -8.77 22.55
N SER A 11 -10.63 -9.31 22.04
CA SER A 11 -11.69 -9.86 22.89
C SER A 11 -11.25 -11.12 23.63
N GLN A 12 -11.61 -11.23 24.92
CA GLN A 12 -11.42 -12.45 25.72
C GLN A 12 -12.56 -13.47 25.53
N ARG A 13 -13.54 -13.17 24.68
CA ARG A 13 -14.71 -14.02 24.44
C ARG A 13 -14.40 -15.11 23.40
N LEU A 14 -13.54 -16.05 23.77
CA LEU A 14 -13.23 -17.24 22.95
C LEU A 14 -14.05 -18.43 23.45
N VAL A 15 -14.85 -19.02 22.57
CA VAL A 15 -15.68 -20.21 22.86
C VAL A 15 -15.17 -21.38 22.03
N LYS A 16 -15.10 -22.57 22.62
CA LYS A 16 -14.67 -23.77 21.90
C LYS A 16 -15.86 -24.40 21.18
N GLU A 17 -15.80 -24.49 19.87
CA GLU A 17 -16.83 -25.08 18.99
C GLU A 17 -16.16 -26.02 17.97
N ALA A 18 -16.69 -27.24 17.83
CA ALA A 18 -16.20 -28.24 16.86
C ALA A 18 -14.66 -28.45 16.83
N GLY A 19 -13.99 -28.33 17.99
CA GLY A 19 -12.53 -28.50 18.10
C GLY A 19 -11.70 -27.25 17.78
N ARG A 20 -12.34 -26.14 17.43
CA ARG A 20 -11.73 -24.81 17.24
C ARG A 20 -12.18 -23.85 18.34
N PHE A 21 -11.47 -22.74 18.48
CA PHE A 21 -11.83 -21.65 19.39
C PHE A 21 -12.25 -20.45 18.56
N ILE A 22 -13.51 -20.04 18.71
CA ILE A 22 -14.12 -18.98 17.92
C ILE A 22 -14.24 -17.73 18.78
N CYS A 23 -13.73 -16.61 18.28
CA CYS A 23 -13.92 -15.31 18.91
C CYS A 23 -15.36 -14.83 18.70
N GLN A 24 -16.11 -14.69 19.78
CA GLN A 24 -17.51 -14.23 19.74
C GLN A 24 -17.67 -12.74 19.42
N ALA A 25 -16.55 -11.99 19.29
CA ALA A 25 -16.57 -10.59 18.92
C ALA A 25 -16.32 -10.35 17.42
N CYS A 26 -15.41 -11.11 16.80
CA CYS A 26 -15.06 -10.94 15.38
C CYS A 26 -15.19 -12.20 14.53
N GLY A 27 -15.66 -13.31 15.10
CA GLY A 27 -15.85 -14.58 14.39
C GLY A 27 -14.57 -15.35 14.07
N VAL A 28 -13.39 -14.80 14.36
CA VAL A 28 -12.14 -15.43 13.96
C VAL A 28 -11.90 -16.73 14.73
N GLU A 29 -11.43 -17.74 14.00
CA GLU A 29 -11.15 -19.05 14.53
C GLU A 29 -9.66 -19.22 14.89
N TYR A 30 -9.42 -20.03 15.92
CA TYR A 30 -8.11 -20.47 16.36
C TYR A 30 -8.11 -21.97 16.60
N SER A 31 -7.05 -22.63 16.16
CA SER A 31 -6.67 -23.96 16.61
C SER A 31 -6.07 -23.90 18.02
N LEU A 32 -6.02 -25.03 18.72
CA LEU A 32 -5.35 -25.11 20.03
C LEU A 32 -3.86 -24.72 19.95
N PRO A 33 -3.07 -25.15 18.95
CA PRO A 33 -1.68 -24.71 18.80
C PRO A 33 -1.54 -23.19 18.63
N GLU A 34 -2.45 -22.53 17.89
CA GLU A 34 -2.42 -21.07 17.72
C GLU A 34 -2.72 -20.32 19.01
N LEU A 35 -3.57 -20.87 19.89
CA LEU A 35 -3.77 -20.28 21.22
C LEU A 35 -2.59 -20.56 22.16
N GLN A 36 -1.94 -21.72 22.05
CA GLN A 36 -0.77 -22.05 22.85
C GLN A 36 0.43 -21.17 22.51
N SER A 37 0.65 -20.86 21.23
CA SER A 37 1.73 -19.96 20.79
C SER A 37 1.55 -18.53 21.34
N GLN A 38 0.33 -18.08 21.65
CA GLN A 38 0.15 -16.79 22.35
C GLN A 38 0.76 -16.76 23.75
N ILE A 39 0.94 -17.92 24.38
CA ILE A 39 1.51 -18.05 25.71
C ILE A 39 3.02 -18.26 25.62
N ILE A 40 3.44 -19.10 24.68
CA ILE A 40 4.82 -19.57 24.52
C ILE A 40 5.69 -18.51 23.84
N ASP A 41 5.19 -17.87 22.79
CA ASP A 41 6.02 -17.02 21.95
C ASP A 41 6.50 -15.76 22.67
N SER A 42 7.76 -15.44 22.39
CA SER A 42 8.33 -14.14 22.74
C SER A 42 7.53 -13.00 22.09
N PRO A 43 7.60 -11.77 22.64
CA PRO A 43 6.94 -10.62 22.02
C PRO A 43 7.32 -10.41 20.55
N ILE A 44 8.57 -10.71 20.18
CA ILE A 44 9.09 -10.57 18.82
C ILE A 44 8.43 -11.59 17.89
N GLU A 45 8.47 -12.88 18.23
CA GLU A 45 7.86 -13.96 17.44
C GLU A 45 6.36 -13.77 17.28
N ARG A 46 5.70 -13.31 18.35
CA ARG A 46 4.28 -12.97 18.32
C ARG A 46 4.00 -11.85 17.32
N ASN A 47 4.74 -10.74 17.38
CA ASN A 47 4.54 -9.64 16.44
C ASN A 47 4.79 -10.08 14.99
N GLN A 48 5.81 -10.92 14.74
CA GLN A 48 6.08 -11.47 13.41
C GLN A 48 4.92 -12.36 12.90
N ARG A 49 4.37 -13.22 13.75
CA ARG A 49 3.17 -14.02 13.40
C ARG A 49 1.98 -13.12 13.08
N LEU A 50 1.70 -12.14 13.94
CA LEU A 50 0.59 -11.21 13.76
C LEU A 50 0.73 -10.41 12.47
N PHE A 51 1.94 -9.93 12.16
CA PHE A 51 2.22 -9.20 10.94
C PHE A 51 2.00 -10.09 9.71
N LYS A 52 2.47 -11.35 9.75
CA LYS A 52 2.23 -12.31 8.68
C LYS A 52 0.74 -12.53 8.46
N ARG A 53 -0.03 -12.76 9.53
CA ARG A 53 -1.49 -12.92 9.46
C ARG A 53 -2.18 -11.68 8.90
N ALA A 54 -1.77 -10.49 9.31
CA ALA A 54 -2.30 -9.23 8.78
C ALA A 54 -2.05 -9.12 7.28
N LYS A 55 -0.85 -9.51 6.81
CA LYS A 55 -0.50 -9.52 5.39
C LYS A 55 -1.31 -10.55 4.59
N ASP A 56 -1.58 -11.72 5.16
CA ASP A 56 -2.42 -12.73 4.52
C ASP A 56 -3.88 -12.24 4.38
N LEU A 57 -4.43 -11.57 5.41
CA LEU A 57 -5.76 -10.94 5.36
C LEU A 57 -5.82 -9.79 4.35
N PHE A 58 -4.78 -8.95 4.32
CA PHE A 58 -4.66 -7.86 3.34
C PHE A 58 -4.73 -8.38 1.90
N ARG A 59 -3.97 -9.45 1.61
CA ARG A 59 -3.96 -10.11 0.29
C ARG A 59 -5.29 -10.78 -0.05
N ALA A 60 -6.01 -11.26 0.97
CA ALA A 60 -7.37 -11.76 0.83
C ALA A 60 -8.43 -10.65 0.69
N ARG A 61 -8.03 -9.38 0.71
CA ARG A 61 -8.90 -8.19 0.68
C ARG A 61 -9.83 -8.08 1.89
N GLU A 62 -9.49 -8.72 3.00
CA GLU A 62 -10.18 -8.58 4.28
C GLU A 62 -9.64 -7.35 5.04
N TYR A 63 -9.83 -6.17 4.43
CA TYR A 63 -9.16 -4.93 4.86
C TYR A 63 -9.53 -4.49 6.28
N GLU A 64 -10.77 -4.68 6.75
CA GLU A 64 -11.13 -4.35 8.13
C GLU A 64 -10.38 -5.22 9.15
N ALA A 65 -10.27 -6.51 8.88
CA ALA A 65 -9.57 -7.45 9.76
C ALA A 65 -8.06 -7.23 9.73
N ALA A 66 -7.49 -7.00 8.54
CA ALA A 66 -6.09 -6.63 8.36
C ALA A 66 -5.78 -5.32 9.09
N ARG A 67 -6.60 -4.27 8.93
CA ARG A 67 -6.46 -2.98 9.59
C ARG A 67 -6.39 -3.12 11.11
N GLN A 68 -7.28 -3.91 11.71
CA GLN A 68 -7.28 -4.12 13.17
C GLN A 68 -5.96 -4.72 13.66
N LEU A 69 -5.40 -5.70 12.94
CA LEU A 69 -4.12 -6.28 13.30
C LEU A 69 -2.96 -5.29 13.11
N TYR A 70 -2.93 -4.58 11.99
CA TYR A 70 -1.91 -3.58 11.71
C TYR A 70 -1.94 -2.43 12.71
N GLN A 71 -3.13 -1.95 13.10
CA GLN A 71 -3.28 -0.95 14.15
C GLN A 71 -2.66 -1.40 15.47
N ARG A 72 -2.91 -2.64 15.91
CA ARG A 72 -2.33 -3.17 17.16
C ARG A 72 -0.82 -3.34 17.09
N LEU A 73 -0.26 -3.60 15.91
CA LEU A 73 1.18 -3.66 15.68
C LEU A 73 1.80 -2.26 15.66
N ALA A 74 1.12 -1.30 15.02
CA ALA A 74 1.52 0.11 15.00
C ALA A 74 1.53 0.72 16.40
N GLU A 75 0.54 0.42 17.24
CA GLU A 75 0.50 0.81 18.66
C GLU A 75 1.69 0.26 19.47
N ARG A 76 2.36 -0.78 18.98
CA ARG A 76 3.59 -1.36 19.56
C ARG A 76 4.87 -0.81 18.91
N GLY A 77 4.75 0.20 18.05
CA GLY A 77 5.86 0.87 17.37
C GLY A 77 6.30 0.23 16.05
N ASP A 78 5.51 -0.67 15.46
CA ASP A 78 5.83 -1.23 14.14
C ASP A 78 5.40 -0.24 13.03
N LEU A 79 6.37 0.51 12.50
CA LEU A 79 6.13 1.54 11.48
C LEU A 79 5.65 0.95 10.15
N SER A 80 6.12 -0.24 9.77
CA SER A 80 5.59 -0.92 8.58
C SER A 80 4.12 -1.28 8.76
N ALA A 81 3.72 -1.67 9.97
CA ALA A 81 2.31 -1.91 10.26
C ALA A 81 1.49 -0.61 10.22
N GLU A 82 2.03 0.52 10.67
CA GLU A 82 1.37 1.83 10.52
C GLU A 82 1.08 2.15 9.05
N PHE A 83 2.05 1.91 8.15
CA PHE A 83 1.84 2.06 6.71
C PHE A 83 0.71 1.17 6.18
N TYR A 84 0.73 -0.13 6.47
CA TYR A 84 -0.30 -1.04 5.98
C TYR A 84 -1.67 -0.75 6.60
N GLU A 85 -1.72 -0.22 7.82
CA GLU A 85 -2.95 0.26 8.47
C GLU A 85 -3.58 1.40 7.64
N LYS A 86 -2.79 2.41 7.26
CA LYS A 86 -3.24 3.51 6.38
C LYS A 86 -3.63 3.05 5.00
N LEU A 87 -2.93 2.06 4.45
CA LEU A 87 -3.32 1.48 3.17
C LEU A 87 -4.63 0.69 3.26
N CYS A 88 -4.89 -0.03 4.36
CA CYS A 88 -6.20 -0.66 4.60
C CYS A 88 -7.31 0.37 4.71
N GLU A 89 -7.11 1.46 5.47
CA GLU A 89 -8.08 2.56 5.55
C GLU A 89 -8.41 3.13 4.16
N ALA A 90 -7.38 3.30 3.32
CA ALA A 90 -7.55 3.77 1.97
C ALA A 90 -8.32 2.78 1.09
N HIS A 91 -8.07 1.47 1.19
CA HIS A 91 -8.88 0.48 0.47
C HIS A 91 -10.35 0.45 0.90
N LEU A 92 -10.64 0.75 2.17
CA LEU A 92 -12.01 0.83 2.69
C LEU A 92 -12.73 2.11 2.22
N GLU A 93 -11.99 3.22 2.08
CA GLU A 93 -12.52 4.50 1.65
C GLU A 93 -11.64 5.14 0.55
N PRO A 94 -11.58 4.59 -0.68
CA PRO A 94 -10.58 4.96 -1.70
C PRO A 94 -10.61 6.41 -2.14
N LEU A 95 -11.77 7.06 -2.03
CA LEU A 95 -11.99 8.45 -2.45
C LEU A 95 -11.90 9.45 -1.29
N ARG A 96 -11.45 9.02 -0.10
CA ARG A 96 -11.26 9.91 1.06
C ARG A 96 -10.08 10.86 0.81
N LYS A 97 -10.30 12.15 1.05
CA LYS A 97 -9.40 13.24 0.60
C LYS A 97 -7.99 13.19 1.19
N ASP A 98 -7.84 12.66 2.41
CA ASP A 98 -6.57 12.62 3.15
C ASP A 98 -5.79 11.32 2.97
N CYS A 99 -6.32 10.34 2.22
CA CYS A 99 -5.68 9.04 2.00
C CYS A 99 -4.27 9.19 1.44
N ARG A 100 -4.07 10.04 0.41
CA ARG A 100 -2.75 10.24 -0.20
C ARG A 100 -1.72 10.69 0.82
N SER A 101 -2.02 11.74 1.60
CA SER A 101 -1.09 12.25 2.61
C SER A 101 -0.83 11.21 3.70
N ALA A 102 -1.85 10.49 4.16
CA ALA A 102 -1.71 9.48 5.20
C ALA A 102 -0.82 8.31 4.74
N ILE A 103 -1.02 7.84 3.50
CA ILE A 103 -0.18 6.78 2.89
C ILE A 103 1.25 7.28 2.77
N LEU A 104 1.50 8.44 2.15
CA LEU A 104 2.86 8.93 1.91
C LEU A 104 3.64 9.19 3.20
N THR A 105 3.00 9.78 4.22
CA THR A 105 3.67 10.03 5.51
C THR A 105 4.05 8.73 6.22
N SER A 106 3.11 7.79 6.35
CA SER A 106 3.40 6.50 7.01
C SER A 106 4.37 5.63 6.20
N PHE A 107 4.33 5.74 4.87
CA PHE A 107 5.27 5.12 3.95
C PHE A 107 6.69 5.66 4.14
N GLN A 108 6.85 6.98 4.16
CA GLN A 108 8.14 7.62 4.42
C GLN A 108 8.75 7.19 5.76
N HIS A 109 7.97 7.22 6.85
CA HIS A 109 8.44 6.75 8.16
C HIS A 109 8.91 5.29 8.12
N SER A 110 8.19 4.44 7.38
CA SER A 110 8.59 3.04 7.19
C SER A 110 9.89 2.91 6.44
N LEU A 111 10.08 3.66 5.34
CA LEU A 111 11.29 3.65 4.54
C LEU A 111 12.50 4.12 5.35
N GLU A 112 12.38 5.25 6.07
CA GLU A 112 13.46 5.79 6.90
C GLU A 112 13.88 4.79 7.99
N ASN A 113 12.91 4.15 8.64
CA ASN A 113 13.20 3.12 9.64
C ASN A 113 13.83 1.86 9.02
N LEU A 114 13.38 1.43 7.84
CA LEU A 114 13.98 0.31 7.12
C LEU A 114 15.42 0.59 6.74
N TRP A 115 15.69 1.77 6.17
CA TRP A 115 17.02 2.20 5.79
C TRP A 115 17.96 2.23 6.99
N ASN A 116 17.52 2.82 8.10
CA ASN A 116 18.34 2.92 9.31
C ASN A 116 18.60 1.57 9.99
N ARG A 117 17.70 0.59 9.85
CA ARG A 117 17.82 -0.72 10.53
C ARG A 117 18.48 -1.80 9.71
N ASP A 118 18.18 -1.87 8.41
CA ASP A 118 18.61 -2.95 7.51
C ASP A 118 18.71 -2.45 6.06
N PRO A 119 19.76 -1.67 5.71
CA PRO A 119 19.98 -1.17 4.35
C PRO A 119 20.03 -2.27 3.30
N ASP A 120 20.53 -3.47 3.65
CA ASP A 120 20.67 -4.59 2.71
C ASP A 120 19.33 -5.16 2.27
N ARG A 121 18.30 -5.06 3.13
CA ARG A 121 16.93 -5.49 2.79
C ARG A 121 16.02 -4.35 2.40
N TYR A 122 16.52 -3.11 2.39
CA TYR A 122 15.73 -1.91 2.12
C TYR A 122 14.96 -2.04 0.80
N PHE A 123 15.64 -2.19 -0.34
CA PHE A 123 14.98 -2.22 -1.64
C PHE A 123 14.01 -3.38 -1.81
N LYS A 124 14.29 -4.53 -1.18
CA LYS A 124 13.36 -5.66 -1.19
C LYS A 124 12.04 -5.31 -0.51
N GLN A 125 12.08 -4.62 0.63
CA GLN A 125 10.88 -4.26 1.40
C GLN A 125 10.19 -3.01 0.84
N ALA A 126 10.97 -1.99 0.48
CA ALA A 126 10.49 -0.78 -0.18
C ALA A 126 9.74 -1.11 -1.48
N SER A 127 10.29 -1.98 -2.33
CA SER A 127 9.63 -2.40 -3.58
C SER A 127 8.35 -3.18 -3.34
N GLN A 128 8.28 -3.99 -2.28
CA GLN A 128 7.03 -4.66 -1.92
C GLN A 128 5.95 -3.65 -1.54
N MET A 129 6.28 -2.69 -0.69
CA MET A 129 5.35 -1.66 -0.25
C MET A 129 4.94 -0.73 -1.40
N LEU A 130 5.88 -0.34 -2.26
CA LEU A 130 5.61 0.42 -3.50
C LEU A 130 4.65 -0.33 -4.41
N GLY A 131 4.82 -1.65 -4.58
CA GLY A 131 3.89 -2.49 -5.33
C GLY A 131 2.46 -2.43 -4.78
N GLU A 132 2.29 -2.44 -3.46
CA GLU A 132 0.95 -2.31 -2.85
C GLU A 132 0.34 -0.91 -3.05
N ILE A 133 1.17 0.15 -3.04
CA ILE A 133 0.73 1.51 -3.39
C ILE A 133 0.28 1.58 -4.85
N ILE A 134 1.02 0.95 -5.77
CA ILE A 134 0.67 0.89 -7.19
C ILE A 134 -0.67 0.21 -7.39
N VAL A 135 -0.90 -0.95 -6.76
CA VAL A 135 -2.18 -1.65 -6.82
C VAL A 135 -3.34 -0.78 -6.32
N PHE A 136 -3.14 -0.05 -5.23
CA PHE A 136 -4.13 0.90 -4.72
C PHE A 136 -4.36 2.06 -5.70
N GLY A 137 -3.30 2.68 -6.23
CA GLY A 137 -3.38 3.76 -7.21
C GLY A 137 -4.21 3.36 -8.43
N LEU A 138 -3.90 2.21 -9.04
CA LEU A 138 -4.65 1.66 -10.18
C LEU A 138 -6.13 1.39 -9.84
N THR A 139 -6.42 0.95 -8.61
CA THR A 139 -7.82 0.77 -8.15
C THR A 139 -8.56 2.11 -8.13
N VAL A 140 -7.90 3.18 -7.67
CA VAL A 140 -8.51 4.52 -7.64
C VAL A 140 -8.73 5.05 -9.06
N GLU A 141 -7.77 4.86 -9.97
CA GLU A 141 -7.92 5.22 -11.38
C GLU A 141 -9.13 4.53 -12.01
N GLU A 142 -9.26 3.21 -11.81
CA GLU A 142 -10.39 2.41 -12.31
C GLU A 142 -11.73 2.94 -11.80
N ILE A 143 -11.84 3.27 -10.50
CA ILE A 143 -13.07 3.86 -9.92
C ILE A 143 -13.47 5.16 -10.66
N TYR A 144 -12.51 6.06 -10.91
CA TYR A 144 -12.80 7.33 -11.59
C TYR A 144 -13.17 7.12 -13.07
N GLU A 145 -12.49 6.20 -13.76
CA GLU A 145 -12.81 5.85 -15.14
C GLU A 145 -14.22 5.23 -15.25
N GLU A 146 -14.58 4.29 -14.38
CA GLU A 146 -15.90 3.65 -14.33
C GLU A 146 -17.02 4.66 -14.01
N GLU A 147 -16.80 5.55 -13.04
CA GLU A 147 -17.74 6.63 -12.72
C GLU A 147 -17.99 7.53 -13.94
N PHE A 148 -16.92 7.90 -14.65
CA PHE A 148 -17.03 8.71 -15.87
C PHE A 148 -17.76 7.97 -16.99
N GLN A 149 -17.38 6.72 -17.27
CA GLN A 149 -18.01 5.89 -18.31
C GLN A 149 -19.51 5.68 -18.04
N SER A 150 -19.89 5.43 -16.79
CA SER A 150 -21.29 5.28 -16.37
C SER A 150 -22.11 6.53 -16.62
N LYS A 151 -21.53 7.72 -16.43
CA LYS A 151 -22.18 9.00 -16.75
C LYS A 151 -22.20 9.26 -18.24
N ALA A 152 -21.10 8.99 -18.94
CA ALA A 152 -20.96 9.16 -20.38
C ALA A 152 -21.96 8.29 -21.16
N ALA A 153 -22.22 7.06 -20.71
CA ALA A 153 -23.19 6.15 -21.35
C ALA A 153 -24.63 6.68 -21.34
N ARG A 154 -24.96 7.64 -20.47
CA ARG A 154 -26.30 8.26 -20.36
C ARG A 154 -26.43 9.48 -21.29
N LEU A 155 -25.97 9.34 -22.54
CA LEU A 155 -25.82 10.41 -23.54
C LEU A 155 -27.11 11.21 -23.80
N GLU A 156 -28.28 10.54 -23.81
CA GLU A 156 -29.57 11.21 -24.07
C GLU A 156 -30.02 12.15 -22.94
N SER A 157 -29.45 12.00 -21.74
CA SER A 157 -29.83 12.78 -20.55
C SER A 157 -28.72 13.68 -20.01
N THR A 158 -27.52 13.62 -20.60
CA THR A 158 -26.34 14.30 -20.06
C THR A 158 -25.87 15.39 -21.01
N SER A 159 -25.86 16.65 -20.53
CA SER A 159 -25.40 17.78 -21.34
C SER A 159 -23.90 17.67 -21.62
N MET A 160 -23.43 18.23 -22.75
CA MET A 160 -22.00 18.33 -23.06
C MET A 160 -21.20 19.05 -21.97
N GLN A 161 -21.80 20.05 -21.32
CA GLN A 161 -21.17 20.77 -20.22
C GLN A 161 -21.02 19.87 -18.97
N THR A 162 -21.98 19.00 -18.71
CA THR A 162 -21.90 17.99 -17.66
C THR A 162 -20.80 16.98 -17.98
N LEU A 163 -20.76 16.44 -19.20
CA LEU A 163 -19.71 15.49 -19.62
C LEU A 163 -18.31 16.08 -19.46
N LYS A 164 -18.13 17.36 -19.81
CA LYS A 164 -16.85 18.05 -19.62
C LYS A 164 -16.44 18.09 -18.15
N LYS A 165 -17.35 18.48 -17.25
CA LYS A 165 -17.08 18.53 -15.80
C LYS A 165 -16.74 17.15 -15.22
N GLU A 166 -17.44 16.12 -15.69
CA GLU A 166 -17.17 14.74 -15.25
C GLU A 166 -15.85 14.21 -15.78
N HIS A 167 -15.46 14.60 -17.00
CA HIS A 167 -14.14 14.32 -17.53
C HIS A 167 -13.04 15.02 -16.73
N GLU A 168 -13.22 16.31 -16.40
CA GLU A 168 -12.31 17.06 -15.52
C GLU A 168 -12.18 16.39 -14.15
N LYS A 169 -13.28 15.96 -13.54
CA LYS A 169 -13.28 15.20 -12.26
C LYS A 169 -12.49 13.90 -12.38
N MET A 170 -12.69 13.14 -13.46
CA MET A 170 -11.95 11.91 -13.73
C MET A 170 -10.46 12.19 -13.87
N GLN A 171 -10.07 13.24 -14.60
CA GLN A 171 -8.68 13.64 -14.77
C GLN A 171 -8.01 14.05 -13.46
N GLU A 172 -8.72 14.80 -12.62
CA GLU A 172 -8.24 15.18 -11.28
C GLU A 172 -8.04 13.94 -10.39
N GLY A 173 -9.01 13.02 -10.40
CA GLY A 173 -8.99 11.80 -9.60
C GLY A 173 -7.90 10.82 -10.01
N ALA A 174 -7.86 10.44 -11.29
CA ALA A 174 -6.84 9.55 -11.83
C ALA A 174 -5.44 10.17 -11.72
N GLY A 175 -5.31 11.47 -11.99
CA GLY A 175 -4.04 12.17 -11.82
C GLY A 175 -3.57 12.18 -10.36
N ALA A 176 -4.47 12.32 -9.38
CA ALA A 176 -4.09 12.26 -7.98
C ALA A 176 -3.62 10.87 -7.54
N ALA A 177 -4.19 9.81 -8.13
CA ALA A 177 -3.78 8.43 -7.91
C ALA A 177 -2.40 8.16 -8.53
N TRP A 178 -2.15 8.62 -9.75
CA TRP A 178 -0.82 8.55 -10.35
C TRP A 178 0.23 9.29 -9.52
N LEU A 179 -0.09 10.52 -9.09
CA LEU A 179 0.85 11.32 -8.29
C LEU A 179 1.20 10.63 -6.95
N LEU A 180 0.29 9.85 -6.36
CA LEU A 180 0.60 9.03 -5.20
C LEU A 180 1.67 7.97 -5.52
N MET A 181 1.51 7.26 -6.64
CA MET A 181 2.46 6.22 -7.07
C MET A 181 3.83 6.81 -7.38
N ASP A 182 3.85 7.92 -8.11
CA ASP A 182 5.07 8.65 -8.47
C ASP A 182 5.81 9.15 -7.23
N GLN A 183 5.13 9.86 -6.32
CA GLN A 183 5.73 10.34 -5.08
C GLN A 183 6.26 9.20 -4.20
N ALA A 184 5.58 8.04 -4.19
CA ALA A 184 6.09 6.86 -3.48
C ALA A 184 7.37 6.31 -4.11
N ALA A 185 7.47 6.29 -5.45
CA ALA A 185 8.70 5.89 -6.14
C ALA A 185 9.87 6.84 -5.84
N HIS A 186 9.62 8.16 -5.85
CA HIS A 186 10.60 9.17 -5.43
C HIS A 186 11.07 8.93 -3.99
N LEU A 187 10.15 8.77 -3.03
CA LEU A 187 10.50 8.50 -1.63
C LEU A 187 11.39 7.26 -1.46
N CYS A 188 11.13 6.19 -2.24
CA CYS A 188 11.98 5.00 -2.23
C CYS A 188 13.42 5.32 -2.63
N ALA A 189 13.61 6.10 -3.69
CA ALA A 189 14.93 6.44 -4.21
C ALA A 189 15.66 7.44 -3.30
N GLU A 190 14.96 8.50 -2.87
CA GLU A 190 15.53 9.58 -2.07
C GLU A 190 15.96 9.12 -0.67
N THR A 191 15.18 8.23 -0.04
CA THR A 191 15.48 7.75 1.32
C THR A 191 16.75 6.89 1.37
N ALA A 192 17.04 6.13 0.31
CA ALA A 192 18.19 5.25 0.29
C ALA A 192 19.51 6.02 0.25
N GLY A 193 19.58 7.14 -0.47
CA GLY A 193 20.83 7.89 -0.67
C GLY A 193 21.93 7.16 -1.47
N ASP A 194 21.89 5.82 -1.53
CA ASP A 194 22.70 4.94 -2.37
C ASP A 194 21.77 3.92 -3.09
N LEU A 195 21.76 4.01 -4.42
CA LEU A 195 20.92 3.19 -5.28
C LEU A 195 21.66 1.97 -5.86
N SER A 196 22.93 1.75 -5.52
CA SER A 196 23.70 0.57 -5.99
C SER A 196 23.04 -0.76 -5.62
N LYS A 197 22.28 -0.78 -4.53
CA LYS A 197 21.52 -1.95 -4.05
C LYS A 197 20.09 -2.04 -4.62
N ALA A 198 19.71 -1.13 -5.52
CA ALA A 198 18.38 -1.12 -6.11
C ALA A 198 18.17 -2.35 -6.99
N SER A 199 17.25 -3.23 -6.59
CA SER A 199 16.93 -4.44 -7.35
C SER A 199 16.33 -4.14 -8.73
N SER A 200 16.48 -5.05 -9.69
CA SER A 200 15.79 -4.94 -10.99
C SER A 200 14.27 -4.75 -10.82
N TYR A 201 13.69 -5.48 -9.86
CA TYR A 201 12.26 -5.38 -9.52
C TYR A 201 11.83 -3.97 -9.09
N PHE A 202 12.69 -3.22 -8.37
CA PHE A 202 12.40 -1.83 -8.04
C PHE A 202 12.25 -0.98 -9.31
N TRP A 203 13.21 -1.11 -10.23
CA TRP A 203 13.20 -0.37 -11.47
C TRP A 203 12.06 -0.78 -12.39
N GLU A 204 11.66 -2.05 -12.40
CA GLU A 204 10.48 -2.54 -13.12
C GLU A 204 9.18 -1.86 -12.62
N LEU A 205 9.05 -1.64 -11.31
CA LEU A 205 7.91 -0.90 -10.74
C LEU A 205 7.92 0.58 -11.15
N VAL A 206 9.09 1.22 -11.14
CA VAL A 206 9.25 2.61 -11.63
C VAL A 206 8.88 2.70 -13.10
N ASP A 207 9.42 1.80 -13.93
CA ASP A 207 9.12 1.75 -15.36
C ASP A 207 7.61 1.55 -15.60
N ALA A 208 6.94 0.70 -14.79
CA ALA A 208 5.50 0.51 -14.85
C ALA A 208 4.69 1.78 -14.54
N ILE A 209 5.08 2.56 -13.51
CA ILE A 209 4.42 3.85 -13.18
C ILE A 209 4.55 4.85 -14.33
N LEU A 210 5.72 4.91 -14.96
CA LEU A 210 6.01 5.84 -16.06
C LEU A 210 5.31 5.43 -17.37
N ASP A 211 5.17 4.13 -17.60
CA ASP A 211 4.43 3.58 -18.74
C ASP A 211 2.93 3.83 -18.58
N ASP A 212 2.40 3.63 -17.36
CA ASP A 212 1.02 3.95 -17.03
C ASP A 212 0.71 5.44 -17.30
N LEU A 213 1.54 6.37 -16.79
CA LEU A 213 1.36 7.80 -17.09
C LEU A 213 1.34 8.07 -18.58
N SER A 214 2.26 7.47 -19.34
CA SER A 214 2.35 7.66 -20.79
C SER A 214 1.08 7.22 -21.50
N ILE A 215 0.51 6.08 -21.09
CA ILE A 215 -0.73 5.54 -21.64
C ILE A 215 -1.90 6.46 -21.28
N ASN A 216 -2.02 6.84 -20.01
CA ASN A 216 -3.11 7.65 -19.51
C ASN A 216 -3.09 9.09 -20.05
N GLN A 217 -1.92 9.68 -20.28
CA GLN A 217 -1.80 10.96 -20.98
C GLN A 217 -2.21 10.87 -22.46
N LYS A 218 -1.83 9.80 -23.18
CA LYS A 218 -2.26 9.58 -24.57
C LYS A 218 -3.78 9.38 -24.68
N ARG A 219 -4.40 8.76 -23.68
CA ARG A 219 -5.86 8.58 -23.58
C ARG A 219 -6.60 9.85 -23.17
N GLY A 220 -5.89 10.84 -22.60
CA GLY A 220 -6.50 12.00 -21.97
C GLY A 220 -7.15 11.68 -20.63
N THR A 221 -6.88 10.51 -20.03
CA THR A 221 -7.32 10.17 -18.67
C THR A 221 -6.58 10.99 -17.62
N ILE A 222 -5.29 11.27 -17.85
CA ILE A 222 -4.48 12.08 -16.93
C ILE A 222 -3.94 13.30 -17.68
N ALA A 223 -4.18 14.49 -17.11
CA ALA A 223 -3.71 15.76 -17.66
C ALA A 223 -2.47 16.33 -16.95
N LEU A 224 -2.07 15.73 -15.81
CA LEU A 224 -0.95 16.19 -14.99
C LEU A 224 0.32 15.35 -15.22
N GLY A 225 1.45 15.85 -14.71
CA GLY A 225 2.75 15.21 -14.82
C GLY A 225 3.45 15.46 -16.17
N ASN A 226 4.76 15.27 -16.19
CA ASN A 226 5.55 15.33 -17.40
C ASN A 226 6.33 14.02 -17.55
N VAL A 227 5.80 13.09 -18.35
CA VAL A 227 6.41 11.76 -18.57
C VAL A 227 7.88 11.87 -18.97
N GLN A 228 8.23 12.88 -19.78
CA GLN A 228 9.59 13.04 -20.25
C GLN A 228 10.53 13.47 -19.11
N GLU A 229 10.11 14.41 -18.28
CA GLU A 229 10.89 14.83 -17.10
C GLU A 229 11.05 13.69 -16.10
N GLU A 230 9.99 12.95 -15.79
CA GLU A 230 10.06 11.82 -14.85
C GLU A 230 10.94 10.68 -15.38
N ARG A 231 10.82 10.33 -16.67
CA ARG A 231 11.72 9.35 -17.29
C ARG A 231 13.17 9.80 -17.26
N MET A 232 13.44 11.09 -17.50
CA MET A 232 14.80 11.63 -17.43
C MET A 232 15.34 11.61 -15.99
N TYR A 233 14.49 11.87 -14.99
CA TYR A 233 14.86 11.82 -13.57
C TYR A 233 15.29 10.40 -13.19
N PHE A 234 14.40 9.41 -13.36
CA PHE A 234 14.70 8.03 -12.94
C PHE A 234 15.79 7.36 -13.80
N ALA A 235 15.92 7.72 -15.08
CA ALA A 235 17.04 7.22 -15.90
C ALA A 235 18.40 7.66 -15.35
N LYS A 236 18.54 8.94 -14.96
CA LYS A 236 19.79 9.45 -14.34
C LYS A 236 20.14 8.70 -13.05
N LEU A 237 19.13 8.43 -12.22
CA LEU A 237 19.32 7.67 -10.99
C LEU A 237 19.75 6.22 -11.26
N LYS A 238 19.11 5.57 -12.25
CA LYS A 238 19.40 4.18 -12.66
C LYS A 238 20.80 4.04 -13.26
N ASP A 239 21.25 5.04 -14.02
CA ASP A 239 22.61 5.04 -14.60
C ASP A 239 23.66 5.29 -13.52
N GLY A 240 23.47 6.25 -12.62
CA GLY A 240 24.38 6.49 -11.49
C GLY A 240 24.48 5.30 -10.51
N ALA A 241 23.42 4.52 -10.36
CA ALA A 241 23.43 3.28 -9.58
C ALA A 241 24.40 2.23 -10.16
N LYS A 242 24.43 2.07 -11.49
CA LYS A 242 25.31 1.11 -12.18
C LYS A 242 26.77 1.51 -12.11
N GLU A 243 27.08 2.80 -12.28
CA GLU A 243 28.46 3.31 -12.18
C GLU A 243 29.05 3.06 -10.78
N THR A 244 28.23 3.06 -9.73
CA THR A 244 28.66 2.78 -8.36
C THR A 244 28.92 1.29 -8.10
N GLU A 245 28.27 0.41 -8.85
CA GLU A 245 28.43 -1.05 -8.78
C GLU A 245 29.72 -1.51 -9.50
N GLU A 246 30.16 -0.83 -10.55
CA GLU A 246 31.40 -1.14 -11.29
C GLU A 246 32.69 -0.68 -10.60
N VAL A 247 32.60 0.20 -9.59
CA VAL A 247 33.74 0.82 -8.89
C VAL A 247 34.05 0.14 -7.54
N ASN A 248 33.14 -0.68 -7.02
CA ASN A 248 33.26 -1.41 -5.74
C ASN A 248 33.53 -2.91 -5.93
#